data_AF-A0A2K9NTU1-F1
#
_entry.id   AF-A0A2K9NTU1-F1
#
_cell.length_a   1.000
_cell.length_b   1.000
_cell.length_c   1.000
_cell.angle_alpha   90.00
_cell.angle_beta   90.00
_cell.angle_gamma   90.00
#
_symmetry.space_group_name_H-M   'P 1'
#
loop_
_entity.id
_entity.type
_entity.pdbx_description
1 polymer ?
#
loop_
_entity_poly.entity_id
_entity_poly.type
_entity_poly.pdbx_seq_one_letter_code
_entity_poly.pdbx_strand_id
1 'polypeptide(L)'
;MNQSINQSSKQLDEIFYILDDNEEKMEFINYIKTLTSHYADISDAPDLGLSLEKVQGDMCKYFHCDMNSLRLVYNLIGPGTLWAYEENVRRENLGKGRNEEVIKNQNQIQQVSPQTITLLKGHAHPTAFNQAIVHASPPVSVTKEKRVLLRIESIF
;
A
#
# COMPACT_ATOMS: atom_id res chain seq x y z
N MET A 1 -13.03 -10.07 -18.69
CA MET A 1 -12.47 -10.69 -17.46
C MET A 1 -11.11 -11.40 -17.64
N ASN A 2 -10.54 -11.59 -18.85
CA ASN A 2 -9.32 -12.41 -19.04
C ASN A 2 -8.08 -11.71 -19.65
N GLN A 3 -8.07 -10.38 -19.82
CA GLN A 3 -6.90 -9.68 -20.38
C GLN A 3 -6.01 -9.05 -19.30
N SER A 4 -6.60 -8.46 -18.26
CA SER A 4 -5.89 -7.75 -17.18
C SER A 4 -5.13 -8.69 -16.22
N ILE A 5 -5.65 -9.91 -16.02
CA ILE A 5 -4.96 -10.98 -15.29
C ILE A 5 -3.69 -11.42 -16.04
N ASN A 6 -3.74 -11.51 -17.38
CA ASN A 6 -2.62 -11.95 -18.22
C ASN A 6 -1.49 -10.91 -18.32
N GLN A 7 -1.79 -9.62 -18.18
CA GLN A 7 -0.73 -8.59 -18.07
C GLN A 7 -0.09 -8.59 -16.68
N SER A 8 -0.89 -8.79 -15.63
CA SER A 8 -0.40 -8.89 -14.25
C SER A 8 0.50 -10.10 -14.03
N SER A 9 0.19 -11.25 -14.66
CA SER A 9 1.06 -12.44 -14.58
C SER A 9 2.42 -12.22 -15.22
N LYS A 10 2.48 -11.49 -16.34
CA LYS A 10 3.74 -11.20 -17.04
C LYS A 10 4.68 -10.29 -16.21
N GLN A 11 4.13 -9.31 -15.49
CA GLN A 11 4.92 -8.47 -14.57
C GLN A 11 5.46 -9.27 -13.37
N LEU A 12 4.69 -10.24 -12.85
CA LEU A 12 5.15 -11.10 -11.78
C LEU A 12 6.31 -12.00 -12.23
N ASP A 13 6.23 -12.59 -13.42
CA ASP A 13 7.29 -13.44 -13.96
C ASP A 13 8.62 -12.67 -14.12
N GLU A 14 8.56 -11.38 -14.49
CA GLU A 14 9.74 -10.50 -14.59
C GLU A 14 10.33 -10.13 -13.21
N ILE A 15 9.49 -9.86 -12.20
CA ILE A 15 9.92 -9.54 -10.84
C ILE A 15 10.67 -10.72 -10.21
N PHE A 16 10.21 -11.95 -10.46
CA PHE A 16 10.76 -13.16 -9.86
C PHE A 16 11.83 -13.86 -10.69
N TYR A 17 12.18 -13.35 -11.87
CA TYR A 17 13.20 -13.93 -12.75
C TYR A 17 14.59 -14.04 -12.09
N ILE A 18 14.87 -13.22 -11.07
CA ILE A 18 16.19 -13.11 -10.42
C ILE A 18 16.36 -14.10 -9.24
N LEU A 19 15.27 -14.70 -8.75
CA LEU A 19 15.34 -15.67 -7.65
C LEU A 19 15.58 -17.08 -8.20
N ASP A 20 16.41 -17.86 -7.52
CA ASP A 20 16.63 -19.28 -7.81
C ASP A 20 15.28 -20.00 -7.93
N ASP A 21 15.16 -20.86 -8.93
CA ASP A 21 13.93 -21.59 -9.18
C ASP A 21 13.77 -22.71 -8.15
N ASN A 22 13.01 -22.43 -7.09
CA ASN A 22 12.76 -23.33 -5.98
C ASN A 22 11.28 -23.32 -5.56
N GLU A 23 10.91 -24.26 -4.70
CA GLU A 23 9.54 -24.43 -4.22
C GLU A 23 9.04 -23.18 -3.50
N GLU A 24 9.88 -22.55 -2.68
CA GLU A 24 9.54 -21.35 -1.91
C GLU A 24 9.20 -20.15 -2.80
N LYS A 25 9.93 -19.98 -3.92
CA LYS A 25 9.62 -18.96 -4.93
C LYS A 25 8.25 -19.20 -5.55
N MET A 26 7.93 -20.45 -5.91
CA MET A 26 6.65 -20.78 -6.51
C MET A 26 5.49 -20.60 -5.53
N GLU A 27 5.67 -20.95 -4.26
CA GLU A 27 4.70 -20.67 -3.19
C GLU A 27 4.45 -19.17 -3.03
N PHE A 28 5.51 -18.36 -3.03
CA PHE A 28 5.38 -16.92 -2.89
C PHE A 28 4.69 -16.25 -4.10
N ILE A 29 5.01 -16.70 -5.32
CA ILE A 29 4.31 -16.26 -6.54
C ILE A 29 2.82 -16.62 -6.45
N ASN A 30 2.49 -17.84 -6.04
CA ASN A 30 1.11 -18.29 -5.91
C ASN A 30 0.37 -17.48 -4.84
N TYR A 31 1.01 -17.19 -3.72
CA TYR A 31 0.47 -16.33 -2.67
C TYR A 31 0.12 -14.92 -3.21
N ILE A 32 1.03 -14.30 -3.97
CA ILE A 32 0.78 -12.99 -4.57
C ILE A 32 -0.35 -13.06 -5.60
N LYS A 33 -0.43 -14.13 -6.41
CA LYS A 33 -1.55 -14.34 -7.34
C LYS A 33 -2.89 -14.42 -6.60
N THR A 34 -2.95 -15.18 -5.50
CA THR A 34 -4.14 -15.26 -4.64
C THR A 34 -4.52 -13.91 -4.06
N LEU A 35 -3.56 -13.13 -3.52
CA LEU A 35 -3.83 -11.79 -3.01
C LEU A 35 -4.33 -10.84 -4.09
N THR A 36 -3.77 -10.92 -5.30
CA THR A 36 -4.18 -10.11 -6.45
C THR A 36 -5.61 -10.44 -6.87
N SER A 37 -5.97 -11.74 -6.88
CA SER A 37 -7.34 -12.18 -7.16
C SER A 37 -8.33 -11.64 -6.12
N HIS A 38 -8.02 -11.78 -4.83
CA HIS A 38 -8.90 -11.26 -3.78
C HIS A 38 -9.04 -9.74 -3.85
N TYR A 39 -7.96 -9.01 -4.17
CA TYR A 39 -8.03 -7.58 -4.36
C TYR A 39 -8.90 -7.21 -5.58
N ALA A 40 -8.79 -7.94 -6.68
CA ALA A 40 -9.64 -7.74 -7.87
C ALA A 40 -11.12 -7.86 -7.50
N ASP A 41 -11.48 -8.91 -6.76
CA ASP A 41 -12.86 -9.18 -6.33
C ASP A 41 -13.40 -8.07 -5.41
N ILE A 42 -12.57 -7.57 -4.49
CA ILE A 42 -12.97 -6.53 -3.53
C ILE A 42 -13.06 -5.14 -4.20
N SER A 43 -12.16 -4.85 -5.13
CA SER A 43 -12.05 -3.52 -5.74
C SER A 43 -12.94 -3.30 -6.96
N ASP A 44 -13.47 -4.38 -7.55
CA ASP A 44 -14.21 -4.37 -8.82
C ASP A 44 -13.47 -3.60 -9.92
N ALA A 45 -12.13 -3.64 -9.89
CA ALA A 45 -11.29 -2.88 -10.79
C ALA A 45 -11.00 -3.67 -12.07
N PRO A 46 -11.15 -3.05 -13.26
CA PRO A 46 -10.91 -3.73 -14.53
C PRO A 46 -9.44 -4.09 -14.72
N ASP A 47 -8.54 -3.18 -14.32
CA ASP A 47 -7.10 -3.31 -14.46
C ASP A 47 -6.38 -3.04 -13.14
N LEU A 48 -5.35 -3.83 -12.87
CA LEU A 48 -4.58 -3.80 -11.64
C LEU A 48 -3.11 -3.50 -11.92
N GLY A 49 -2.54 -2.62 -11.10
CA GLY A 49 -1.11 -2.40 -10.99
C GLY A 49 -0.56 -3.19 -9.81
N LEU A 50 0.56 -3.88 -10.03
CA LEU A 50 1.29 -4.60 -9.00
C LEU A 50 2.72 -4.09 -8.91
N SER A 51 3.20 -3.82 -7.70
CA SER A 51 4.60 -3.46 -7.47
C SER A 51 5.15 -4.19 -6.26
N LEU A 52 6.34 -4.79 -6.42
CA LEU A 52 7.15 -5.30 -5.32
C LEU A 52 8.44 -4.49 -5.26
N GLU A 53 8.57 -3.64 -4.25
CA GLU A 53 9.62 -2.63 -4.22
C GLU A 53 10.40 -2.68 -2.92
N LYS A 54 11.73 -2.54 -3.04
CA LYS A 54 12.57 -2.10 -1.93
C LYS A 54 12.40 -0.60 -1.80
N VAL A 55 11.79 -0.15 -0.71
CA VAL A 55 11.59 1.27 -0.45
C VAL A 55 12.94 1.90 -0.10
N GLN A 56 13.36 2.88 -0.89
CA GLN A 56 14.56 3.67 -0.66
C GLN A 56 14.17 5.12 -0.38
N GLY A 57 14.62 5.67 0.75
CA GLY A 57 14.30 7.04 1.16
C GLY A 57 12.89 7.21 1.73
N ASP A 58 12.51 8.47 2.01
CA ASP A 58 11.28 8.83 2.73
C ASP A 58 10.15 9.25 1.77
N MET A 59 9.87 8.41 0.77
CA MET A 59 8.72 8.60 -0.10
C MET A 59 7.43 8.49 0.72
N CYS A 60 6.46 9.39 0.47
CA CYS A 60 5.18 9.44 1.19
C CYS A 60 5.32 9.62 2.73
N LYS A 61 6.36 10.31 3.20
CA LYS A 61 6.54 10.63 4.63
C LYS A 61 5.48 11.56 5.21
N TYR A 62 4.79 12.30 4.35
CA TYR A 62 3.71 13.18 4.76
C TYR A 62 2.38 12.44 4.76
N PHE A 63 1.57 12.69 5.80
CA PHE A 63 0.21 12.15 5.87
C PHE A 63 -0.60 12.65 4.68
N HIS A 64 -1.21 11.70 3.97
CA HIS A 64 -2.00 11.94 2.76
C HIS A 64 -3.12 10.90 2.64
N CYS A 65 -4.02 11.15 1.70
CA CYS A 65 -4.98 10.16 1.21
C CYS A 65 -4.57 9.77 -0.20
N ASP A 66 -4.74 8.51 -0.55
CA ASP A 66 -4.59 8.09 -1.94
C ASP A 66 -5.79 8.57 -2.78
N MET A 67 -5.55 8.81 -4.07
CA MET A 67 -6.61 9.19 -5.02
C MET A 67 -7.34 7.99 -5.60
N ASN A 68 -6.79 6.77 -5.45
CA ASN A 68 -7.44 5.54 -5.91
C ASN A 68 -8.70 5.21 -5.10
N SER A 69 -9.42 4.17 -5.52
CA SER A 69 -10.59 3.68 -4.77
C SER A 69 -10.12 2.88 -3.56
N LEU A 70 -9.25 1.90 -3.82
CA LEU A 70 -8.61 1.07 -2.81
C LEU A 70 -7.12 0.93 -3.15
N ARG A 71 -6.34 0.56 -2.13
CA ARG A 71 -4.97 0.07 -2.31
C ARG A 71 -4.69 -1.03 -1.30
N LEU A 72 -4.19 -2.16 -1.76
CA LEU A 72 -3.59 -3.17 -0.90
C LEU A 72 -2.12 -2.82 -0.68
N VAL A 73 -1.70 -2.87 0.58
CA VAL A 73 -0.32 -2.70 0.99
C VAL A 73 0.07 -3.87 1.89
N TYR A 74 1.16 -4.54 1.54
CA TYR A 74 1.75 -5.60 2.35
C TYR A 74 3.22 -5.31 2.62
N ASN A 75 3.52 -4.94 3.87
CA ASN A 75 4.88 -4.68 4.35
C ASN A 75 5.59 -6.00 4.67
N LEU A 76 6.15 -6.63 3.65
CA LEU A 76 6.90 -7.89 3.73
C LEU A 76 8.08 -7.79 4.70
N ILE A 77 8.83 -6.69 4.62
CA ILE A 77 9.98 -6.43 5.48
C ILE A 77 9.91 -5.00 5.98
N GLY A 78 10.24 -4.79 7.25
CA GLY A 78 10.34 -3.48 7.87
C GLY A 78 9.04 -2.98 8.49
N PRO A 79 9.00 -1.71 8.92
CA PRO A 79 7.88 -1.15 9.66
C PRO A 79 6.63 -1.02 8.79
N GLY A 80 5.46 -1.18 9.41
CA GLY A 80 4.16 -1.05 8.75
C GLY A 80 3.74 0.39 8.51
N THR A 81 2.78 0.60 7.62
CA THR A 81 2.19 1.92 7.29
C THR A 81 1.67 2.63 8.54
N LEU A 82 1.93 3.94 8.64
CA LEU A 82 1.34 4.81 9.67
C LEU A 82 -0.03 5.29 9.23
N TRP A 83 -0.98 5.40 10.14
CA TRP A 83 -2.32 5.91 9.85
C TRP A 83 -2.94 6.60 11.07
N ALA A 84 -4.05 7.33 10.86
CA ALA A 84 -4.77 7.99 11.93
C ALA A 84 -6.28 7.87 11.77
N TYR A 85 -6.99 7.80 12.89
CA TYR A 85 -8.45 7.92 12.93
C TYR A 85 -8.90 9.33 12.54
N GLU A 86 -10.09 9.43 11.95
CA GLU A 86 -10.63 10.69 11.40
C GLU A 86 -10.68 11.81 12.44
N GLU A 87 -11.08 11.51 13.68
CA GLU A 87 -11.15 12.47 14.76
C GLU A 87 -9.79 13.09 15.11
N ASN A 88 -8.68 12.41 14.78
CA ASN A 88 -7.31 12.87 15.03
C ASN A 88 -6.73 13.65 13.82
N VAL A 89 -7.47 13.79 12.72
CA VAL A 89 -7.00 14.44 11.49
C VAL A 89 -7.57 15.86 11.34
N ARG A 90 -6.74 16.78 10.83
CA ARG A 90 -7.11 18.11 10.32
C ARG A 90 -6.96 18.10 8.80
N ARG A 91 -8.04 17.74 8.10
CA ARG A 91 -8.01 17.51 6.65
C ARG A 91 -7.65 18.76 5.85
N GLU A 92 -8.01 19.94 6.35
CA GLU A 92 -7.68 21.24 5.79
C GLU A 92 -6.15 21.53 5.72
N ASN A 93 -5.34 20.71 6.40
CA ASN A 93 -3.88 20.81 6.41
C ASN A 93 -3.18 19.74 5.58
N LEU A 94 -3.91 18.80 4.97
CA LEU A 94 -3.34 17.82 4.05
C LEU A 94 -2.67 18.52 2.86
N GLY A 95 -1.57 17.95 2.36
CA GLY A 95 -0.81 18.48 1.22
C GLY A 95 0.11 19.67 1.52
N LYS A 96 0.12 20.19 2.76
CA LYS A 96 1.00 21.31 3.17
C LYS A 96 2.42 20.88 3.59
N GLY A 97 2.70 19.57 3.62
CA GLY A 97 4.02 19.03 3.98
C GLY A 97 4.38 19.16 5.46
N ARG A 98 3.39 19.18 6.36
CA ARG A 98 3.57 19.36 7.81
C ARG A 98 2.68 18.36 8.58
N ASN A 99 3.27 17.27 9.07
CA ASN A 99 2.52 16.19 9.74
C ASN A 99 1.92 16.65 11.08
N GLU A 100 2.62 17.54 11.77
CA GLU A 100 2.22 18.17 13.02
C GLU A 100 0.98 19.06 12.87
N GLU A 101 0.75 19.61 11.68
CA GLU A 101 -0.46 20.37 11.38
C GLU A 101 -1.62 19.46 10.94
N VAL A 102 -1.33 18.29 10.38
CA VAL A 102 -2.34 17.31 9.94
C VAL A 102 -2.86 16.47 11.11
N ILE A 103 -2.00 16.05 12.04
CA ILE A 103 -2.37 15.14 13.13
C ILE A 103 -2.45 15.89 14.46
N LYS A 104 -3.64 15.91 15.08
CA LYS A 104 -3.92 16.68 16.31
C LYS A 104 -3.11 16.18 17.50
N ASN A 105 -3.01 14.87 17.66
CA ASN A 105 -2.28 14.20 18.73
C ASN A 105 -1.33 13.16 18.14
N GLN A 106 -0.03 13.44 18.19
CA GLN A 106 1.03 12.57 17.64
C GLN A 106 1.11 11.22 18.37
N ASN A 107 0.69 11.15 19.65
CA ASN A 107 0.68 9.91 20.43
C ASN A 107 -0.47 8.97 20.06
N GLN A 108 -1.39 9.41 19.20
CA GLN A 108 -2.52 8.61 18.70
C GLN A 108 -2.33 8.17 17.24
N ILE A 109 -1.15 8.40 16.67
CA ILE A 109 -0.78 7.79 15.38
C ILE A 109 -0.73 6.28 15.58
N GLN A 110 -1.41 5.58 14.68
CA GLN A 110 -1.42 4.13 14.64
C GLN A 110 -0.37 3.64 13.65
N GLN A 111 0.14 2.44 13.89
CA GLN A 111 1.05 1.77 12.98
C GLN A 111 0.56 0.36 12.73
N VAL A 112 0.46 -0.01 11.45
CA VAL A 112 0.18 -1.38 11.06
C VAL A 112 1.32 -2.28 11.54
N SER A 113 0.98 -3.46 12.08
CA SER A 113 1.99 -4.45 12.46
C SER A 113 2.81 -4.91 11.24
N PRO A 114 4.12 -5.20 11.38
CA PRO A 114 4.91 -5.79 10.31
C PRO A 114 4.24 -7.05 9.73
N GLN A 115 4.47 -7.33 8.44
CA GLN A 115 3.93 -8.51 7.76
C GLN A 115 2.39 -8.64 7.83
N THR A 116 1.69 -7.51 7.90
CA THR A 116 0.23 -7.47 7.83
C THR A 116 -0.22 -6.95 6.46
N ILE A 117 -1.21 -7.62 5.86
CA ILE A 117 -1.90 -7.13 4.67
C ILE A 117 -2.90 -6.07 5.10
N THR A 118 -2.83 -4.90 4.48
CA THR A 118 -3.72 -3.77 4.75
C THR A 118 -4.42 -3.35 3.48
N LEU A 119 -5.73 -3.10 3.59
CA LEU A 119 -6.52 -2.48 2.53
C LEU A 119 -6.83 -1.04 2.93
N LEU A 120 -6.36 -0.09 2.14
CA LEU A 120 -6.52 1.35 2.37
C LEU A 120 -7.64 1.88 1.48
N LYS A 121 -8.59 2.60 2.07
CA LYS A 121 -9.67 3.28 1.35
C LYS A 121 -9.19 4.65 0.86
N GLY A 122 -9.13 4.84 -0.45
CA GLY A 122 -8.73 6.11 -1.06
C GLY A 122 -9.92 7.02 -1.36
N HIS A 123 -9.64 8.17 -1.96
CA HIS A 123 -10.61 9.23 -2.21
C HIS A 123 -11.67 8.87 -3.25
N ALA A 124 -11.31 8.10 -4.28
CA ALA A 124 -12.24 7.68 -5.32
C ALA A 124 -13.19 6.56 -4.87
N HIS A 125 -13.08 6.06 -3.63
CA HIS A 125 -13.98 5.02 -3.15
C HIS A 125 -15.43 5.55 -3.09
N PRO A 126 -16.44 4.82 -3.61
CA PRO A 126 -17.83 5.30 -3.68
C PRO A 126 -18.42 5.71 -2.32
N THR A 127 -17.90 5.14 -1.24
CA THR A 127 -18.31 5.41 0.14
C THR A 127 -17.26 6.16 0.97
N ALA A 128 -16.26 6.77 0.34
CA ALA A 128 -15.28 7.57 1.07
C ALA A 128 -15.96 8.76 1.76
N PHE A 129 -16.81 9.52 1.06
CA PHE A 129 -17.49 10.71 1.61
C PHE A 129 -16.53 11.62 2.42
N ASN A 130 -15.38 11.97 1.82
CA ASN A 130 -14.27 12.69 2.47
C ASN A 130 -13.57 11.97 3.63
N GLN A 131 -13.79 10.68 3.85
CA GLN A 131 -13.17 9.86 4.91
C GLN A 131 -12.18 8.82 4.36
N ALA A 132 -11.50 9.14 3.26
CA ALA A 132 -10.37 8.34 2.79
C ALA A 132 -9.29 8.26 3.88
N ILE A 133 -8.67 7.09 4.04
CA ILE A 133 -7.73 6.86 5.14
C ILE A 133 -6.50 7.77 5.01
N VAL A 134 -6.22 8.49 6.08
CA VAL A 134 -5.06 9.37 6.17
C VAL A 134 -3.89 8.54 6.67
N HIS A 135 -2.87 8.39 5.83
CA HIS A 135 -1.76 7.49 6.07
C HIS A 135 -0.42 8.07 5.59
N ALA A 136 0.68 7.50 6.10
CA ALA A 136 2.05 7.89 5.76
C ALA A 136 2.99 6.68 5.82
N SER A 137 4.13 6.79 5.16
CA SER A 137 5.23 5.84 5.35
C SER A 137 6.04 6.17 6.61
N PRO A 138 6.47 5.16 7.39
CA PRO A 138 7.45 5.37 8.46
C PRO A 138 8.75 5.99 7.90
N PRO A 139 9.45 6.83 8.68
CA PRO A 139 10.69 7.47 8.24
C PRO A 139 11.85 6.47 8.25
N VAL A 140 12.04 5.75 7.14
CA VAL A 140 13.07 4.70 7.01
C VAL A 140 14.49 5.27 6.86
N SER A 141 14.65 6.51 6.40
CA SER A 141 15.98 7.15 6.30
C SER A 141 16.63 7.37 7.66
N VAL A 142 15.81 7.58 8.69
CA VAL A 142 16.24 7.81 10.07
C VAL A 142 16.54 6.48 10.76
N THR A 143 15.73 5.44 10.50
CA THR A 143 15.88 4.13 11.16
C THR A 143 16.91 3.22 10.49
N LYS A 144 17.33 3.52 9.24
CA LYS A 144 18.19 2.67 8.38
C LYS A 144 17.63 1.26 8.17
N GLU A 145 16.34 1.06 8.43
CA GLU A 145 15.68 -0.24 8.27
C GLU A 145 15.49 -0.55 6.78
N LYS A 146 15.67 -1.83 6.43
CA LYS A 146 15.28 -2.32 5.10
C LYS A 146 13.77 -2.43 5.07
N ARG A 147 13.13 -1.89 4.03
CA ARG A 147 11.70 -2.02 3.82
C ARG A 147 11.41 -2.58 2.44
N VAL A 148 10.60 -3.64 2.40
CA VAL A 148 10.11 -4.27 1.18
C VAL A 148 8.60 -4.27 1.23
N LEU A 149 7.98 -3.76 0.17
CA LEU A 149 6.55 -3.51 0.11
C LEU A 149 5.99 -4.16 -1.15
N LEU A 150 4.94 -4.96 -1.00
CA LEU A 150 4.05 -5.31 -2.11
C LEU A 150 2.88 -4.32 -2.09
N ARG A 151 2.55 -3.75 -3.25
CA ARG A 151 1.33 -2.95 -3.45
C ARG A 151 0.54 -3.50 -4.60
N ILE A 152 -0.78 -3.49 -4.44
CA ILE A 152 -1.74 -3.77 -5.49
C ILE A 152 -2.76 -2.64 -5.49
N GLU A 153 -3.01 -2.08 -6.65
CA GLU A 153 -3.96 -0.98 -6.80
C GLU A 153 -4.66 -1.02 -8.14
N SER A 154 -5.79 -0.32 -8.22
CA SER A 154 -6.54 -0.17 -9.47
C SER A 154 -5.84 0.87 -10.37
N ILE A 155 -5.75 0.58 -11.67
CA ILE A 155 -5.28 1.53 -12.68
C ILE A 155 -6.50 2.30 -13.22
N PHE A 156 -6.35 3.61 -13.44
CA PHE A 156 -7.37 4.49 -14.04
C PHE A 156 -6.93 4.98 -15.41
#